data_AF-A0A2S3I3G4-F1
#
_entry.id   AF-A0A2S3I3G4-F1
#
_cell.length_a   1.000
_cell.length_b   1.000
_cell.length_c   1.000
_cell.angle_alpha   90.00
_cell.angle_beta   90.00
_cell.angle_gamma   90.00
#
_symmetry.space_group_name_H-M   'P 1'
#
loop_
_entity.id
_entity.type
_entity.pdbx_description
1 polymer ?
#
loop_
_entity_poly.entity_id
_entity_poly.type
_entity_poly.pdbx_seq_one_letter_code
_entity_poly.pdbx_strand_id
1 'polypeptide(L)'
;MAAVRASPRLRSLPLLLSQPDAAAAAVQRSFSCASASPSPAAARAMASPSSSSAAPSPYTTLVGRVSCEREIKRSKFIAIAAPVPNERAAMAFLDEVKDPKATHNCWAYKLGEQFRYNDDGEPSSTAGKPIYSAIISSGIDMVMVVVIRYFGGIKLGTGGLVRAYGGVASECLKDAPTCLVKPKARVGMEVPFDLLGTVYHQLQHFQAEDIKQDYDTGKDGTVMVMFKVGYEKIEDLGNAVNSACSRKIELFL
;
A
#
# COMPACT_ATOMS: atom_id res chain seq x y z
N MET A 1 71.56 4.15 32.11
CA MET A 1 72.02 3.07 31.21
C MET A 1 70.77 2.29 30.80
N ALA A 2 70.34 2.17 29.56
CA ALA A 2 70.87 2.52 28.26
C ALA A 2 69.70 3.00 27.36
N ALA A 3 70.04 3.82 26.37
CA ALA A 3 69.15 4.38 25.36
C ALA A 3 69.42 3.71 24.01
N VAL A 4 68.38 3.45 23.20
CA VAL A 4 68.40 3.38 21.71
C VAL A 4 66.95 3.64 21.25
N ARG A 5 66.57 4.80 20.66
CA ARG A 5 66.59 5.19 19.21
C ARG A 5 65.90 4.16 18.29
N ALA A 6 65.10 4.45 17.26
CA ALA A 6 64.66 5.69 16.63
C ALA A 6 63.47 5.39 15.67
N SER A 7 62.56 6.37 15.58
CA SER A 7 61.98 6.96 14.36
C SER A 7 60.94 6.25 13.44
N PRO A 8 60.11 7.07 12.74
CA PRO A 8 58.77 6.74 12.26
C PRO A 8 58.69 6.54 10.74
N ARG A 9 57.58 5.99 10.23
CA ARG A 9 57.21 6.12 8.82
C ARG A 9 55.71 6.39 8.63
N LEU A 10 55.42 7.64 8.31
CA LEU A 10 54.29 8.06 7.49
C LEU A 10 54.38 7.44 6.09
N ARG A 11 53.25 6.97 5.56
CA ARG A 11 52.90 6.85 4.13
C ARG A 11 51.37 6.75 4.06
N SER A 12 50.70 7.86 3.78
CA SER A 12 50.19 8.29 2.46
C SER A 12 48.88 7.60 2.07
N LEU A 13 47.80 8.39 2.05
CA LEU A 13 46.52 8.11 1.40
C LEU A 13 46.69 7.59 -0.03
N PRO A 14 45.64 6.95 -0.57
CA PRO A 14 44.99 7.61 -1.70
C PRO A 14 43.49 7.84 -1.48
N LEU A 15 43.08 9.02 -1.93
CA LEU A 15 41.72 9.39 -2.31
C LEU A 15 41.11 8.34 -3.24
N LEU A 16 39.87 7.93 -2.98
CA LEU A 16 38.95 7.54 -4.04
C LEU A 16 37.64 8.31 -3.87
N LEU A 17 37.44 9.25 -4.79
CA LEU A 17 36.16 9.84 -5.15
C LEU A 17 35.34 8.81 -5.93
N SER A 18 34.08 8.60 -5.55
CA SER A 18 32.97 8.35 -6.48
C SER A 18 31.62 8.45 -5.75
N GLN A 19 31.05 9.67 -5.83
CA GLN A 19 29.66 10.04 -6.16
C GLN A 19 28.44 9.21 -5.68
N PRO A 20 27.26 9.86 -5.57
CA PRO A 20 26.13 9.45 -4.72
C PRO A 20 25.06 8.67 -5.50
N ASP A 21 24.44 7.67 -4.88
CA ASP A 21 23.29 6.98 -5.48
C ASP A 21 22.03 7.04 -4.61
N ALA A 22 21.03 7.66 -5.24
CA ALA A 22 19.62 7.25 -5.31
C ALA A 22 18.76 7.36 -4.04
N ALA A 23 18.14 8.53 -3.94
CA ALA A 23 16.78 8.80 -3.48
C ALA A 23 15.84 7.59 -3.32
N ALA A 24 15.49 7.26 -2.07
CA ALA A 24 14.24 6.58 -1.75
C ALA A 24 13.14 7.64 -1.57
N ALA A 25 12.46 8.00 -2.67
CA ALA A 25 11.27 8.82 -2.64
C ALA A 25 10.10 8.00 -2.04
N ALA A 26 9.99 8.03 -0.72
CA ALA A 26 8.81 7.56 -0.01
C ALA A 26 7.60 8.38 -0.46
N VAL A 27 6.61 7.72 -1.07
CA VAL A 27 5.27 8.29 -1.28
C VAL A 27 4.64 8.42 0.11
N GLN A 28 4.87 9.54 0.77
CA GLN A 28 4.17 9.91 1.99
C GLN A 28 2.71 10.19 1.60
N ARG A 29 1.84 9.22 1.90
CA ARG A 29 0.38 9.37 1.83
C ARG A 29 -0.07 9.85 3.19
N SER A 30 -0.50 11.11 3.28
CA SER A 30 -1.10 11.69 4.48
C SER A 30 -2.52 11.13 4.69
N PHE A 31 -2.83 10.76 5.94
CA PHE A 31 -4.03 10.04 6.35
C PHE A 31 -5.12 10.98 6.89
N SER A 32 -6.39 10.71 6.58
CA SER A 32 -7.55 11.32 7.26
C SER A 32 -8.68 10.28 7.34
N CYS A 33 -9.25 10.08 8.53
CA CYS A 33 -10.11 8.94 8.87
C CYS A 33 -11.59 9.34 8.94
N ALA A 34 -12.47 8.53 8.34
CA ALA A 34 -13.92 8.59 8.54
C ALA A 34 -14.50 7.16 8.42
N SER A 35 -15.43 6.80 9.32
CA SER A 35 -15.95 5.44 9.53
C SER A 35 -17.30 5.17 8.86
N ALA A 36 -17.46 4.06 8.14
CA ALA A 36 -18.74 3.39 7.88
C ALA A 36 -18.54 1.97 7.29
N SER A 37 -19.47 1.06 7.59
CA SER A 37 -19.48 -0.39 7.31
C SER A 37 -20.54 -0.81 6.25
N PRO A 38 -20.31 -1.86 5.44
CA PRO A 38 -21.42 -2.76 5.05
C PRO A 38 -21.08 -4.26 4.78
N SER A 39 -22.14 -5.05 4.54
CA SER A 39 -22.25 -6.52 4.40
C SER A 39 -22.58 -6.98 2.95
N PRO A 40 -22.51 -8.29 2.57
CA PRO A 40 -22.03 -8.75 1.24
C PRO A 40 -23.00 -9.60 0.38
N ALA A 41 -22.60 -9.91 -0.87
CA ALA A 41 -22.86 -11.21 -1.53
C ALA A 41 -21.97 -11.53 -2.77
N ALA A 42 -21.49 -12.78 -2.80
CA ALA A 42 -20.82 -13.68 -3.78
C ALA A 42 -21.04 -13.49 -5.31
N ALA A 43 -20.30 -14.09 -6.26
CA ALA A 43 -19.02 -14.82 -6.41
C ALA A 43 -18.83 -15.18 -7.91
N ARG A 44 -17.60 -15.16 -8.48
CA ARG A 44 -17.08 -16.13 -9.50
C ARG A 44 -15.68 -15.73 -10.00
N ALA A 45 -14.91 -16.73 -10.44
CA ALA A 45 -13.46 -16.68 -10.67
C ALA A 45 -13.06 -16.66 -12.16
N MET A 46 -11.86 -16.11 -12.38
CA MET A 46 -10.93 -16.23 -13.52
C MET A 46 -11.15 -15.31 -14.75
N ALA A 47 -10.34 -14.26 -14.84
CA ALA A 47 -9.78 -13.75 -16.09
C ALA A 47 -8.45 -13.00 -15.83
N SER A 48 -7.47 -13.23 -16.71
CA SER A 48 -6.16 -12.57 -16.78
C SER A 48 -6.29 -11.05 -16.94
N PRO A 49 -5.34 -10.22 -16.45
CA PRO A 49 -5.49 -8.78 -16.52
C PRO A 49 -5.19 -8.28 -17.93
N SER A 50 -6.25 -8.02 -18.70
CA SER A 50 -6.23 -6.97 -19.72
C SER A 50 -6.00 -5.64 -19.00
N SER A 51 -4.96 -4.91 -19.39
CA SER A 51 -4.60 -3.60 -18.84
C SER A 51 -5.65 -2.55 -19.22
N SER A 52 -6.77 -2.52 -18.51
CA SER A 52 -7.61 -1.34 -18.41
C SER A 52 -7.12 -0.54 -17.22
N SER A 53 -6.55 0.64 -17.47
CA SER A 53 -6.23 1.63 -16.44
C SER A 53 -7.54 2.20 -15.87
N ALA A 54 -8.22 1.39 -15.06
CA ALA A 54 -9.37 1.86 -14.30
C ALA A 54 -8.90 2.93 -13.31
N ALA A 55 -9.65 4.02 -13.24
CA ALA A 55 -9.46 5.05 -12.23
C ALA A 55 -9.37 4.41 -10.83
N PRO A 56 -8.42 4.81 -9.98
CA PRO A 56 -8.33 4.26 -8.65
C PRO A 56 -9.56 4.67 -7.84
N SER A 57 -10.29 3.69 -7.33
CA SER A 57 -11.47 3.89 -6.47
C SER A 57 -11.09 3.97 -4.99
N PRO A 58 -11.88 4.65 -4.14
CA PRO A 58 -11.71 4.56 -2.69
C PRO A 58 -11.78 3.13 -2.17
N TYR A 59 -10.95 2.82 -1.18
CA TYR A 59 -10.94 1.50 -0.53
C TYR A 59 -10.65 1.62 0.96
N THR A 60 -11.10 0.67 1.75
CA THR A 60 -10.78 0.59 3.18
C THR A 60 -9.59 -0.34 3.36
N THR A 61 -8.60 0.07 4.15
CA THR A 61 -7.43 -0.76 4.50
C THR A 61 -7.16 -0.73 6.00
N LEU A 62 -6.20 -1.54 6.46
CA LEU A 62 -5.73 -1.54 7.84
C LEU A 62 -4.87 -0.30 8.13
N VAL A 63 -4.98 0.26 9.34
CA VAL A 63 -4.11 1.36 9.79
C VAL A 63 -2.67 0.88 10.03
N GLY A 64 -2.52 -0.39 10.43
CA GLY A 64 -1.22 -0.99 10.71
C GLY A 64 -1.31 -2.50 10.91
N ARG A 65 -0.22 -3.09 11.39
CA ARG A 65 -0.13 -4.52 11.67
C ARG A 65 -1.04 -4.88 12.85
N VAL A 66 -1.78 -5.99 12.72
CA VAL A 66 -2.59 -6.60 13.77
C VAL A 66 -2.33 -8.10 13.84
N SER A 67 -2.61 -8.72 14.99
CA SER A 67 -2.47 -10.16 15.17
C SER A 67 -3.53 -10.74 16.10
N CYS A 68 -3.91 -11.98 15.86
CA CYS A 68 -4.83 -12.76 16.68
C CYS A 68 -4.31 -14.19 16.84
N GLU A 69 -4.46 -14.78 18.01
CA GLU A 69 -4.07 -16.16 18.29
C GLU A 69 -5.25 -16.98 18.81
N ARG A 70 -5.42 -18.21 18.31
CA ARG A 70 -6.41 -19.17 18.78
C ARG A 70 -5.84 -20.57 18.85
N GLU A 71 -6.26 -21.32 19.86
CA GLU A 71 -6.00 -22.76 19.94
C GLU A 71 -7.25 -23.55 19.54
N ILE A 72 -7.11 -24.46 18.58
CA ILE A 72 -8.20 -25.29 18.06
C ILE A 72 -7.72 -26.74 18.04
N LYS A 73 -8.34 -27.59 18.87
CA LYS A 73 -7.97 -29.00 19.02
C LYS A 73 -6.44 -29.16 19.21
N ARG A 74 -5.88 -28.44 20.19
CA ARG A 74 -4.44 -28.40 20.52
C ARG A 74 -3.52 -27.80 19.44
N SER A 75 -4.04 -27.50 18.26
CA SER A 75 -3.27 -26.78 17.23
C SER A 75 -3.35 -25.29 17.50
N LYS A 76 -2.22 -24.60 17.48
CA LYS A 76 -2.15 -23.14 17.67
C LYS A 76 -2.13 -22.46 16.31
N PHE A 77 -2.98 -21.45 16.15
CA PHE A 77 -3.11 -20.64 14.94
C PHE A 77 -2.86 -19.18 15.31
N ILE A 78 -1.95 -18.53 14.60
CA ILE A 78 -1.60 -17.12 14.78
C ILE A 78 -1.84 -16.42 13.46
N ALA A 79 -2.90 -15.62 13.37
CA ALA A 79 -3.12 -14.72 12.25
C ALA A 79 -2.37 -13.41 12.48
N ILE A 80 -1.71 -12.92 11.44
CA ILE A 80 -1.02 -11.64 11.40
C ILE A 80 -1.42 -10.96 10.09
N ALA A 81 -1.97 -9.76 10.19
CA ALA A 81 -2.42 -8.98 9.04
C ALA A 81 -1.76 -7.61 9.02
N ALA A 82 -1.49 -7.09 7.82
CA ALA A 82 -0.93 -5.75 7.64
C ALA A 82 -1.36 -5.13 6.31
N PRO A 83 -1.45 -3.78 6.23
CA PRO A 83 -1.66 -3.09 4.96
C PRO A 83 -0.41 -3.24 4.09
N VAL A 84 -0.59 -3.55 2.81
CA VAL A 84 0.49 -3.75 1.85
C VAL A 84 0.16 -3.05 0.52
N PRO A 85 1.06 -2.19 0.00
CA PRO A 85 0.77 -1.37 -1.19
C PRO A 85 0.90 -2.10 -2.53
N ASN A 86 1.55 -3.27 -2.56
CA ASN A 86 1.82 -4.03 -3.77
C ASN A 86 2.32 -5.45 -3.42
N GLU A 87 2.48 -6.30 -4.44
CA GLU A 87 2.93 -7.69 -4.27
C GLU A 87 4.32 -7.77 -3.62
N ARG A 88 5.26 -6.89 -3.99
CA ARG A 88 6.61 -6.90 -3.41
C ARG A 88 6.55 -6.68 -1.89
N ALA A 89 5.74 -5.73 -1.44
CA ALA A 89 5.54 -5.47 -0.02
C ALA A 89 4.81 -6.62 0.69
N ALA A 90 3.85 -7.27 0.02
CA ALA A 90 3.19 -8.46 0.55
C ALA A 90 4.22 -9.59 0.78
N MET A 91 5.06 -9.89 -0.20
CA MET A 91 6.07 -10.94 -0.04
C MET A 91 7.14 -10.58 1.00
N ALA A 92 7.56 -9.32 1.07
CA ALA A 92 8.46 -8.87 2.14
C ALA A 92 7.83 -9.04 3.53
N PHE A 93 6.53 -8.74 3.67
CA PHE A 93 5.79 -8.97 4.92
C PHE A 93 5.69 -10.46 5.26
N LEU A 94 5.47 -11.34 4.27
CA LEU A 94 5.51 -12.79 4.51
C LEU A 94 6.86 -13.23 5.08
N ASP A 95 7.95 -12.76 4.47
CA ASP A 95 9.31 -13.12 4.89
C ASP A 95 9.64 -12.58 6.29
N GLU A 96 9.08 -11.42 6.66
CA GLU A 96 9.19 -10.84 8.00
C GLU A 96 8.50 -11.70 9.06
N VAL A 97 7.28 -12.17 8.79
CA VAL A 97 6.42 -12.75 9.83
C VAL A 97 6.37 -14.27 9.85
N LYS A 98 6.79 -14.95 8.77
CA LYS A 98 6.79 -16.42 8.71
C LYS A 98 7.67 -16.99 9.82
N ASP A 99 7.24 -18.11 10.38
CA ASP A 99 8.05 -18.86 11.32
C ASP A 99 8.54 -20.17 10.67
N PRO A 100 9.86 -20.34 10.43
CA PRO A 100 10.42 -21.56 9.88
C PRO A 100 10.20 -22.82 10.74
N LYS A 101 9.87 -22.66 12.02
CA LYS A 101 9.58 -23.76 12.94
C LYS A 101 8.09 -24.14 12.97
N ALA A 102 7.23 -23.32 12.39
CA ALA A 102 5.82 -23.63 12.28
C ALA A 102 5.59 -24.81 11.33
N THR A 103 4.45 -25.48 11.50
CA THR A 103 4.05 -26.56 10.60
C THR A 103 3.68 -26.00 9.22
N HIS A 104 2.93 -24.89 9.21
CA HIS A 104 2.52 -24.19 7.99
C HIS A 104 2.42 -22.68 8.25
N ASN A 105 2.74 -21.89 7.24
CA ASN A 105 2.63 -20.43 7.16
C ASN A 105 1.71 -20.08 5.98
N CYS A 106 0.44 -20.46 6.06
CA CYS A 106 -0.53 -20.22 4.98
C CYS A 106 -0.87 -18.74 4.89
N TRP A 107 -1.18 -18.23 3.70
CA TRP A 107 -1.42 -16.79 3.54
C TRP A 107 -2.35 -16.45 2.39
N ALA A 108 -2.87 -15.23 2.41
CA ALA A 108 -3.54 -14.59 1.29
C ALA A 108 -3.33 -13.08 1.30
N TYR A 109 -3.40 -12.45 0.12
CA TYR A 109 -3.47 -11.00 -0.01
C TYR A 109 -4.53 -10.57 -1.03
N LYS A 110 -5.00 -9.33 -0.88
CA LYS A 110 -5.84 -8.61 -1.84
C LYS A 110 -5.25 -7.21 -2.07
N LEU A 111 -5.06 -6.87 -3.34
CA LEU A 111 -4.44 -5.64 -3.83
C LEU A 111 -5.28 -5.09 -4.99
N GLY A 112 -6.45 -4.53 -4.69
CA GLY A 112 -7.44 -4.17 -5.70
C GLY A 112 -7.97 -5.43 -6.40
N GLU A 113 -7.86 -5.48 -7.73
CA GLU A 113 -8.26 -6.64 -8.53
C GLU A 113 -7.30 -7.83 -8.41
N GLN A 114 -6.06 -7.57 -7.97
CA GLN A 114 -5.06 -8.62 -7.80
C GLN A 114 -5.23 -9.31 -6.45
N PHE A 115 -5.17 -10.64 -6.46
CA PHE A 115 -5.19 -11.44 -5.25
C PHE A 115 -4.37 -12.72 -5.45
N ARG A 116 -3.88 -13.27 -4.34
CA ARG A 116 -3.23 -14.58 -4.32
C ARG A 116 -3.38 -15.19 -2.94
N TYR A 117 -3.38 -16.52 -2.89
CA TYR A 117 -3.38 -17.28 -1.65
C TYR A 117 -2.52 -18.52 -1.79
N ASN A 118 -2.04 -19.05 -0.67
CA ASN A 118 -1.19 -20.24 -0.62
C ASN A 118 -1.50 -21.06 0.64
N ASP A 119 -1.59 -22.38 0.47
CA ASP A 119 -1.88 -23.34 1.53
C ASP A 119 -0.61 -23.83 2.28
N ASP A 120 0.59 -23.48 1.82
CA ASP A 120 1.89 -23.84 2.43
C ASP A 120 2.01 -25.32 2.86
N GLY A 121 1.57 -26.24 2.00
CA GLY A 121 1.63 -27.69 2.27
C GLY A 121 0.42 -28.25 3.04
N GLU A 122 -0.54 -27.43 3.46
CA GLU A 122 -1.87 -27.91 3.85
C GLU A 122 -2.58 -28.55 2.62
N PRO A 123 -3.60 -29.40 2.84
CA PRO A 123 -4.43 -29.90 1.76
C PRO A 123 -5.00 -28.75 0.91
N SER A 124 -5.04 -28.95 -0.41
CA SER A 124 -5.40 -27.88 -1.36
C SER A 124 -6.70 -27.17 -1.01
N SER A 125 -6.65 -25.83 -1.02
CA SER A 125 -7.74 -24.91 -0.74
C SER A 125 -8.34 -25.02 0.67
N THR A 126 -7.64 -25.60 1.63
CA THR A 126 -8.12 -25.70 3.02
C THR A 126 -7.61 -24.60 3.94
N ALA A 127 -6.65 -23.78 3.51
CA ALA A 127 -6.06 -22.71 4.30
C ALA A 127 -6.07 -21.36 3.57
N GLY A 128 -5.32 -21.22 2.48
CA GLY A 128 -5.16 -19.96 1.74
C GLY A 128 -6.50 -19.42 1.22
N LYS A 129 -7.32 -20.26 0.60
CA LYS A 129 -8.64 -19.84 0.07
C LYS A 129 -9.61 -19.38 1.18
N PRO A 130 -9.72 -20.08 2.34
CA PRO A 130 -10.43 -19.58 3.51
C PRO A 130 -9.91 -18.24 4.06
N ILE A 131 -8.59 -18.03 4.13
CA ILE A 131 -8.00 -16.75 4.55
C ILE A 131 -8.41 -15.64 3.56
N TYR A 132 -8.31 -15.90 2.25
CA TYR A 132 -8.75 -14.94 1.24
C TYR A 132 -10.25 -14.63 1.35
N SER A 133 -11.07 -15.65 1.63
CA SER A 133 -12.51 -15.47 1.83
C SER A 133 -12.80 -14.56 3.03
N ALA A 134 -12.03 -14.67 4.11
CA ALA A 134 -12.10 -13.77 5.26
C ALA A 134 -11.74 -12.32 4.89
N ILE A 135 -10.70 -12.12 4.08
CA ILE A 135 -10.35 -10.78 3.55
C ILE A 135 -11.54 -10.19 2.77
N ILE A 136 -12.12 -10.95 1.84
CA ILE A 136 -13.26 -10.49 1.04
C ILE A 136 -14.46 -10.15 1.91
N SER A 137 -14.80 -11.02 2.87
CA SER A 137 -15.93 -10.77 3.78
C SER A 137 -15.71 -9.58 4.71
N SER A 138 -14.46 -9.19 4.98
CA SER A 138 -14.15 -8.01 5.81
C SER A 138 -14.34 -6.68 5.09
N GLY A 139 -14.37 -6.67 3.75
CA GLY A 139 -14.40 -5.43 2.95
C GLY A 139 -13.08 -4.64 2.95
N ILE A 140 -12.00 -5.21 3.50
CA ILE A 140 -10.68 -4.61 3.56
C ILE A 140 -9.89 -4.96 2.28
N ASP A 141 -9.20 -3.97 1.72
CA ASP A 141 -8.33 -4.08 0.55
C ASP A 141 -6.90 -3.61 0.88
N MET A 142 -5.98 -3.84 -0.05
CA MET A 142 -4.56 -3.53 0.06
C MET A 142 -3.97 -4.14 1.34
N VAL A 143 -4.25 -5.44 1.55
CA VAL A 143 -3.99 -6.15 2.81
C VAL A 143 -3.44 -7.53 2.54
N MET A 144 -2.55 -7.98 3.42
CA MET A 144 -2.06 -9.35 3.49
C MET A 144 -2.39 -9.93 4.86
N VAL A 145 -2.74 -11.21 4.88
CA VAL A 145 -2.95 -12.02 6.07
C VAL A 145 -2.11 -13.29 5.98
N VAL A 146 -1.29 -13.52 6.98
CA VAL A 146 -0.52 -14.76 7.19
C VAL A 146 -1.10 -15.46 8.41
N VAL A 147 -1.40 -16.76 8.29
CA VAL A 147 -1.83 -17.60 9.40
C VAL A 147 -0.79 -18.69 9.62
N ILE A 148 -0.08 -18.56 10.74
CA ILE A 148 0.95 -19.48 11.19
C ILE A 148 0.27 -20.58 12.01
N ARG A 149 0.54 -21.84 11.68
CA ARG A 149 -0.02 -23.00 12.38
C ARG A 149 1.06 -23.86 12.99
N TYR A 150 0.85 -24.22 14.25
CA TYR A 150 1.57 -25.28 14.95
C TYR A 150 0.65 -26.47 15.15
N PHE A 151 1.01 -27.63 14.60
CA PHE A 151 0.21 -28.84 14.72
C PHE A 151 0.20 -29.38 16.15
N GLY A 152 -0.99 -29.61 16.69
CA GLY A 152 -1.21 -30.06 18.07
C GLY A 152 -1.34 -31.56 18.29
N GLY A 153 -1.06 -32.39 17.29
CA GLY A 153 -1.23 -33.85 17.36
C GLY A 153 -2.64 -34.37 17.02
N ILE A 154 -3.65 -33.48 16.89
CA ILE A 154 -5.02 -33.86 16.52
C ILE A 154 -5.35 -33.34 15.13
N LYS A 155 -5.69 -34.25 14.21
CA LYS A 155 -6.12 -33.89 12.85
C LYS A 155 -7.48 -33.18 12.87
N LEU A 156 -7.59 -32.06 12.17
CA LEU A 156 -8.84 -31.28 12.07
C LEU A 156 -9.78 -31.79 10.97
N GLY A 157 -9.24 -32.50 9.96
CA GLY A 157 -9.95 -32.83 8.73
C GLY A 157 -10.19 -31.60 7.84
N THR A 158 -10.56 -31.81 6.57
CA THR A 158 -10.73 -30.74 5.56
C THR A 158 -11.65 -29.62 6.04
N GLY A 159 -12.86 -29.95 6.51
CA GLY A 159 -13.82 -28.96 7.00
C GLY A 159 -13.41 -28.31 8.32
N GLY A 160 -12.54 -28.95 9.11
CA GLY A 160 -11.98 -28.34 10.32
C GLY A 160 -10.91 -27.31 10.00
N LEU A 161 -10.03 -27.59 9.03
CA LEU A 161 -9.00 -26.66 8.55
C LEU A 161 -9.62 -25.41 7.94
N VAL A 162 -10.61 -25.60 7.05
CA VAL A 162 -11.33 -24.48 6.41
C VAL A 162 -11.91 -23.53 7.45
N ARG A 163 -12.57 -24.07 8.49
CA ARG A 163 -13.14 -23.26 9.57
C ARG A 163 -12.08 -22.62 10.47
N ALA A 164 -10.98 -23.32 10.75
CA ALA A 164 -9.90 -22.78 11.57
C ALA A 164 -9.21 -21.60 10.88
N TYR A 165 -8.70 -21.78 9.65
CA TYR A 165 -7.99 -20.73 8.92
C TYR A 165 -8.88 -19.53 8.61
N GLY A 166 -10.08 -19.77 8.07
CA GLY A 166 -11.02 -18.70 7.77
C GLY A 166 -11.51 -17.98 9.03
N GLY A 167 -11.77 -18.72 10.11
CA GLY A 167 -12.25 -18.17 11.38
C GLY A 167 -11.22 -17.27 12.06
N VAL A 168 -9.97 -17.75 12.20
CA VAL A 168 -8.91 -16.98 12.86
C VAL A 168 -8.52 -15.74 12.03
N ALA A 169 -8.51 -15.85 10.69
CA ALA A 169 -8.31 -14.69 9.82
C ALA A 169 -9.46 -13.68 9.95
N SER A 170 -10.72 -14.14 9.95
CA SER A 170 -11.89 -13.26 10.10
C SER A 170 -11.87 -12.52 11.43
N GLU A 171 -11.53 -13.23 12.51
CA GLU A 171 -11.41 -12.65 13.84
C GLU A 171 -10.28 -11.62 13.94
N CYS A 172 -9.14 -11.89 13.29
CA CYS A 172 -8.03 -10.95 13.20
C CYS A 172 -8.41 -9.64 12.48
N LEU A 173 -9.31 -9.71 11.49
CA LEU A 173 -9.72 -8.55 10.69
C LEU A 173 -10.92 -7.80 11.28
N LYS A 174 -11.81 -8.49 11.99
CA LYS A 174 -13.10 -7.95 12.47
C LYS A 174 -12.94 -6.70 13.34
N ASP A 175 -12.00 -6.74 14.29
CA ASP A 175 -11.77 -5.66 15.27
C ASP A 175 -10.53 -4.83 14.94
N ALA A 176 -9.97 -5.01 13.73
CA ALA A 176 -8.75 -4.33 13.33
C ALA A 176 -9.03 -2.84 13.05
N PRO A 177 -8.17 -1.91 13.52
CA PRO A 177 -8.28 -0.50 13.14
C PRO A 177 -8.14 -0.33 11.63
N THR A 178 -9.15 0.28 11.01
CA THR A 178 -9.22 0.52 9.56
C THR A 178 -9.28 2.00 9.23
N CYS A 179 -8.92 2.34 8.00
CA CYS A 179 -9.07 3.68 7.45
C CYS A 179 -9.53 3.63 5.98
N LEU A 180 -10.36 4.59 5.59
CA LEU A 180 -10.74 4.82 4.19
C LEU A 180 -9.62 5.56 3.48
N VAL A 181 -9.11 4.99 2.39
CA VAL A 181 -8.12 5.60 1.50
C VAL A 181 -8.83 6.16 0.28
N LYS A 182 -8.73 7.48 0.10
CA LYS A 182 -9.17 8.18 -1.11
C LYS A 182 -7.98 8.40 -2.04
N PRO A 183 -8.03 7.89 -3.28
CA PRO A 183 -6.94 8.06 -4.24
C PRO A 183 -6.71 9.53 -4.57
N LYS A 184 -5.44 9.91 -4.65
CA LYS A 184 -5.01 11.23 -5.11
C LYS A 184 -4.24 11.07 -6.42
N ALA A 185 -4.51 11.92 -7.39
CA ALA A 185 -3.71 12.01 -8.61
C ALA A 185 -2.68 13.13 -8.47
N ARG A 186 -1.56 12.99 -9.18
CA ARG A 186 -0.72 14.13 -9.52
C ARG A 186 -1.29 14.74 -10.79
N VAL A 187 -1.37 16.06 -10.81
CA VAL A 187 -1.94 16.81 -11.93
C VAL A 187 -0.99 17.95 -12.25
N GLY A 188 -0.77 18.19 -13.53
CA GLY A 188 -0.02 19.31 -14.08
C GLY A 188 -0.93 20.24 -14.88
N MET A 189 -0.60 21.51 -14.95
CA MET A 189 -1.23 22.45 -15.89
C MET A 189 -0.23 23.53 -16.31
N GLU A 190 -0.35 23.97 -17.55
CA GLU A 190 0.40 25.13 -18.08
C GLU A 190 -0.45 26.38 -17.89
N VAL A 191 0.04 27.33 -17.08
CA VAL A 191 -0.74 28.49 -16.63
C VAL A 191 -0.03 29.77 -17.02
N PRO A 192 -0.69 30.70 -17.74
CA PRO A 192 -0.18 32.05 -17.96
C PRO A 192 0.03 32.83 -16.65
N PHE A 193 1.09 33.64 -16.56
CA PHE A 193 1.43 34.36 -15.32
C PHE A 193 0.31 35.26 -14.77
N ASP A 194 -0.46 35.88 -15.66
CA ASP A 194 -1.59 36.74 -15.33
C ASP A 194 -2.75 35.99 -14.65
N LEU A 195 -2.86 34.68 -14.88
CA LEU A 195 -3.92 33.83 -14.33
C LEU A 195 -3.48 33.00 -13.12
N LEU A 196 -2.20 33.08 -12.75
CA LEU A 196 -1.63 32.26 -11.69
C LEU A 196 -2.37 32.46 -10.35
N GLY A 197 -2.70 33.70 -10.00
CA GLY A 197 -3.46 34.00 -8.77
C GLY A 197 -4.85 33.34 -8.73
N THR A 198 -5.56 33.39 -9.85
CA THR A 198 -6.88 32.77 -10.01
C THR A 198 -6.80 31.25 -9.88
N VAL A 199 -5.81 30.63 -10.53
CA VAL A 199 -5.57 29.18 -10.42
C VAL A 199 -5.26 28.80 -8.97
N TYR A 200 -4.39 29.54 -8.29
CA TYR A 200 -4.06 29.28 -6.89
C TYR A 200 -5.27 29.29 -5.96
N HIS A 201 -6.18 30.24 -6.17
CA HIS A 201 -7.43 30.30 -5.42
C HIS A 201 -8.28 29.03 -5.62
N GLN A 202 -8.39 28.53 -6.86
CA GLN A 202 -9.09 27.28 -7.14
C GLN A 202 -8.38 26.07 -6.51
N LEU A 203 -7.06 25.97 -6.63
CA LEU A 203 -6.28 24.90 -6.02
C LEU A 203 -6.48 24.84 -4.49
N GLN A 204 -6.52 26.00 -3.82
CA GLN A 204 -6.81 26.07 -2.39
C GLN A 204 -8.24 25.62 -2.07
N HIS A 205 -9.25 26.07 -2.83
CA HIS A 205 -10.64 25.68 -2.64
C HIS A 205 -10.84 24.16 -2.72
N PHE A 206 -10.18 23.52 -3.68
CA PHE A 206 -10.24 22.07 -3.87
C PHE A 206 -9.32 21.26 -2.94
N GLN A 207 -8.56 21.94 -2.07
CA GLN A 207 -7.60 21.34 -1.13
C GLN A 207 -6.48 20.58 -1.86
N ALA A 208 -5.92 21.18 -2.90
CA ALA A 208 -4.74 20.65 -3.57
C ALA A 208 -3.52 20.67 -2.62
N GLU A 209 -2.70 19.63 -2.71
CA GLU A 209 -1.50 19.42 -1.90
C GLU A 209 -0.25 19.42 -2.79
N ASP A 210 0.94 19.58 -2.19
CA ASP A 210 2.24 19.53 -2.89
C ASP A 210 2.31 20.41 -4.16
N ILE A 211 1.74 21.62 -4.09
CA ILE A 211 1.73 22.54 -5.22
C ILE A 211 3.15 23.04 -5.50
N LYS A 212 3.66 22.77 -6.70
CA LYS A 212 4.98 23.15 -7.21
C LYS A 212 4.83 23.96 -8.48
N GLN A 213 5.72 24.93 -8.66
CA GLN A 213 5.80 25.78 -9.84
C GLN A 213 7.15 25.54 -10.51
N ASP A 214 7.13 25.40 -11.82
CA ASP A 214 8.32 25.34 -12.66
C ASP A 214 8.21 26.43 -13.74
N TYR A 215 9.13 27.39 -13.66
CA TYR A 215 9.22 28.57 -14.52
C TYR A 215 10.10 28.34 -15.74
N ASP A 216 10.89 27.27 -15.76
CA ASP A 216 11.92 27.02 -16.78
C ASP A 216 11.40 26.14 -17.92
N THR A 217 10.38 25.31 -17.63
CA THR A 217 9.83 24.33 -18.58
C THR A 217 8.64 24.88 -19.39
N GLY A 218 8.11 26.06 -19.04
CA GLY A 218 6.98 26.70 -19.72
C GLY A 218 7.36 27.38 -21.03
N LYS A 219 6.36 27.69 -21.87
CA LYS A 219 6.52 28.64 -22.97
C LYS A 219 6.69 30.05 -22.41
N ASP A 220 7.19 30.98 -23.23
CA ASP A 220 7.29 32.39 -22.82
C ASP A 220 5.96 32.91 -22.27
N GLY A 221 5.98 33.35 -21.01
CA GLY A 221 4.80 33.89 -20.32
C GLY A 221 3.93 32.85 -19.57
N THR A 222 4.34 31.59 -19.52
CA THR A 222 3.62 30.53 -18.78
C THR A 222 4.48 29.88 -17.68
N VAL A 223 3.82 29.26 -16.72
CA VAL A 223 4.41 28.47 -15.63
C VAL A 223 3.74 27.10 -15.58
N MET A 224 4.54 26.06 -15.36
CA MET A 224 4.03 24.72 -15.12
C MET A 224 3.69 24.56 -13.65
N VAL A 225 2.42 24.30 -13.34
CA VAL A 225 1.95 24.07 -11.97
C VAL A 225 1.63 22.59 -11.80
N MET A 226 2.33 21.93 -10.87
CA MET A 226 2.14 20.53 -10.52
C MET A 226 1.58 20.44 -9.11
N PHE A 227 0.56 19.61 -8.89
CA PHE A 227 -0.08 19.46 -7.57
C PHE A 227 -0.68 18.07 -7.41
N LYS A 228 -1.14 17.75 -6.20
CA LYS A 228 -1.93 16.55 -5.89
C LYS A 228 -3.34 16.95 -5.51
N VAL A 229 -4.33 16.23 -6.01
CA VAL A 229 -5.73 16.42 -5.63
C VAL A 229 -6.45 15.08 -5.56
N GLY A 230 -7.53 14.98 -4.78
CA GLY A 230 -8.40 13.81 -4.78
C GLY A 230 -8.86 13.50 -6.20
N TYR A 231 -8.79 12.22 -6.61
CA TYR A 231 -9.10 11.81 -7.97
C TYR A 231 -10.52 12.22 -8.38
N GLU A 232 -11.45 12.15 -7.44
CA GLU A 232 -12.85 12.53 -7.61
C GLU A 232 -13.07 14.03 -7.88
N LYS A 233 -12.07 14.87 -7.58
CA LYS A 233 -12.17 16.34 -7.69
C LYS A 233 -11.55 16.89 -8.98
N ILE A 234 -10.88 16.07 -9.78
CA ILE A 234 -10.09 16.53 -10.93
C ILE A 234 -10.98 17.23 -11.97
N GLU A 235 -12.13 16.63 -12.28
CA GLU A 235 -13.08 17.15 -13.28
C GLU A 235 -13.68 18.49 -12.82
N ASP A 236 -14.19 18.53 -11.59
CA ASP A 236 -14.75 19.74 -10.99
C ASP A 236 -13.72 20.87 -10.89
N LEU A 237 -12.48 20.55 -10.50
CA LEU A 237 -11.39 21.51 -10.47
C LEU A 237 -11.09 22.05 -11.88
N GLY A 238 -11.02 21.17 -12.89
CA GLY A 238 -10.79 21.59 -14.27
C GLY A 238 -11.89 22.53 -14.78
N ASN A 239 -13.14 22.21 -14.49
CA ASN A 239 -14.29 23.05 -14.83
C ASN A 239 -14.24 24.41 -14.11
N ALA A 240 -13.92 24.42 -12.82
CA ALA A 240 -13.81 25.64 -12.03
C ALA A 240 -12.65 26.54 -12.51
N VAL A 241 -11.49 25.94 -12.82
CA VAL A 241 -10.33 26.66 -13.37
C VAL A 241 -10.66 27.28 -14.74
N ASN A 242 -11.28 26.51 -15.63
CA ASN A 242 -11.67 26.99 -16.97
C ASN A 242 -12.69 28.13 -16.89
N SER A 243 -13.68 28.00 -16.00
CA SER A 243 -14.69 29.04 -15.77
C SER A 243 -14.06 30.32 -15.19
N ALA A 244 -13.21 30.19 -14.17
CA ALA A 244 -12.58 31.35 -13.51
C ALA A 244 -11.58 32.08 -14.41
N CYS A 245 -10.87 31.36 -15.28
CA CYS A 245 -9.90 31.94 -16.21
C CYS A 245 -10.53 32.44 -17.51
N SER A 246 -11.83 32.18 -17.74
CA SER A 246 -12.53 32.48 -19.00
C SER A 246 -11.82 31.92 -20.26
N ARG A 247 -11.04 30.85 -20.10
CA ARG A 247 -10.28 30.17 -21.16
C ARG A 247 -10.05 28.71 -20.78
N LYS A 248 -9.78 27.88 -21.79
CA LYS A 248 -9.40 26.48 -21.56
C LYS A 248 -7.94 26.40 -21.08
N ILE A 249 -7.75 25.81 -19.91
CA ILE A 249 -6.46 25.36 -19.35
C ILE A 249 -6.53 23.84 -19.31
N GLU A 250 -5.57 23.18 -19.97
CA GLU A 250 -5.54 21.72 -20.00
C GLU A 250 -4.83 21.17 -18.78
N LEU A 251 -5.39 20.09 -18.22
CA LEU A 251 -4.83 19.37 -17.09
C LEU A 251 -4.16 18.09 -17.62
N PHE A 252 -2.96 17.82 -17.13
CA PHE A 252 -2.13 16.66 -17.47
C PHE A 252 -2.05 15.74 -16.24
N LEU A 253 -2.15 14.42 -16.42
CA LEU A 253 -2.11 13.41 -15.35
C LEU A 253 -0.80 12.61 -15.37
#